data_AF-A0A975FTR9-F1
#
_entry.id   AF-A0A975FTR9-F1
#
_cell.length_a   1.000
_cell.length_b   1.000
_cell.length_c   1.000
_cell.angle_alpha   90.00
_cell.angle_beta   90.00
_cell.angle_gamma   90.00
#
_symmetry.space_group_name_H-M   'P 1'
#
loop_
_entity.id
_entity.type
_entity.pdbx_description
1 polymer ?
#
loop_
_entity_poly.entity_id
_entity_poly.type
_entity_poly.pdbx_seq_one_letter_code
_entity_poly.pdbx_strand_id
1 'polypeptide(L)'
;MISYSAVKLGTKDIYIQNGLELFWGSHHKLNQNSYIGLAKHHDKEWFVNFGTYYRYVFYNALIEGHLFNDNAVFTKNTTNHLFLLKLKCFYRWKRNSIEVSYHFNTKENKDAKSQSYLGLTLSRYF
;
A
#
# COMPACT_ATOMS: atom_id res chain seq x y z
N MET A 1 3.40 8.26 14.79
CA MET A 1 2.35 8.46 13.78
C MET A 1 2.94 9.27 12.64
N ILE A 2 2.73 8.85 11.40
CA ILE A 2 3.28 9.49 10.19
C ILE A 2 2.10 9.79 9.27
N SER A 3 2.05 11.01 8.74
CA SER A 3 1.11 11.37 7.68
C SER A 3 1.68 10.95 6.33
N TYR A 4 0.85 10.32 5.50
CA TYR A 4 1.20 9.88 4.16
C TYR A 4 0.36 10.63 3.14
N SER A 5 1.02 11.36 2.24
CA SER A 5 0.37 11.99 1.09
C SER A 5 1.12 11.59 -0.17
N ALA A 6 0.39 11.16 -1.18
CA ALA A 6 0.94 10.77 -2.47
C ALA A 6 0.06 11.28 -3.61
N VAL A 7 0.70 11.74 -4.67
CA VAL A 7 0.04 12.12 -5.91
C VAL A 7 0.65 11.28 -7.02
N LYS A 8 -0.21 10.64 -7.82
CA LYS A 8 0.20 9.91 -9.02
C LYS A 8 -0.43 10.57 -10.23
N LEU A 9 0.41 11.01 -11.15
CA LEU A 9 0.02 11.55 -12.44
C LEU A 9 0.60 10.64 -13.51
N GLY A 10 -0.25 10.00 -14.30
CA GLY A 10 0.16 9.12 -15.37
C GLY A 10 -0.98 8.84 -16.34
N THR A 11 -0.63 8.28 -17.49
CA THR A 11 -1.61 7.94 -18.54
C THR A 11 -2.52 6.77 -18.17
N LYS A 12 -2.14 5.97 -17.17
CA LYS A 12 -2.92 4.82 -16.68
C LYS A 12 -3.81 5.17 -15.50
N ASP A 13 -3.25 5.82 -14.48
CA ASP A 13 -3.97 6.15 -13.25
C ASP A 13 -3.60 7.57 -12.81
N ILE A 14 -4.62 8.38 -12.49
CA ILE A 14 -4.47 9.71 -11.92
C ILE A 14 -5.19 9.71 -10.57
N TYR A 15 -4.45 9.88 -9.48
CA TYR A 15 -5.04 9.90 -8.14
C TYR A 15 -4.25 10.75 -7.15
N ILE A 16 -4.96 11.19 -6.12
CA ILE A 16 -4.40 11.74 -4.89
C ILE A 16 -4.75 10.80 -3.75
N GLN A 17 -3.78 10.51 -2.89
CA GLN A 17 -3.97 9.67 -1.71
C GLN A 17 -3.45 10.39 -0.48
N ASN A 18 -4.28 10.39 0.56
CA ASN A 18 -3.90 10.86 1.89
C ASN A 18 -4.14 9.73 2.89
N GLY A 19 -3.34 9.65 3.94
CA GLY A 19 -3.47 8.60 4.92
C GLY A 19 -2.63 8.83 6.15
N LEU A 20 -2.79 7.91 7.09
CA LEU A 20 -2.11 7.90 8.37
C LEU A 20 -1.52 6.52 8.57
N GLU A 21 -0.24 6.51 8.96
CA GLU A 21 0.48 5.30 9.33
C GLU A 21 0.89 5.37 10.80
N LEU A 22 0.47 4.37 11.55
CA LEU A 22 0.85 4.13 12.92
C LEU A 22 1.92 3.05 12.95
N PHE A 23 2.97 3.29 13.70
CA PHE A 23 4.08 2.36 13.88
C PHE A 23 4.20 2.08 15.37
N TRP A 24 4.20 0.79 15.70
CA TRP A 24 4.46 0.30 17.04
C TRP A 24 5.53 -0.77 16.96
N GLY A 25 6.64 -0.57 17.64
CA GLY A 25 7.58 -1.66 17.91
C GLY A 25 8.93 -1.16 18.36
N SER A 26 9.81 -2.12 18.64
CA SER A 26 11.23 -1.85 18.90
C SER A 26 11.93 -1.63 17.56
N HIS A 27 11.86 -0.40 17.07
CA HIS A 27 12.59 0.06 15.91
C HIS A 27 13.75 0.95 16.34
N HIS A 28 14.86 0.89 15.62
CA HIS A 28 15.84 1.97 15.67
C HIS A 28 15.28 3.18 14.90
N LYS A 29 15.85 4.39 15.10
CA LYS A 29 15.39 5.67 14.51
C LYS A 29 14.80 5.48 13.10
N LEU A 30 13.68 6.13 12.77
CA LEU A 30 12.94 5.96 11.49
C LEU A 30 13.84 5.89 10.24
N ASN A 31 14.95 6.63 10.22
CA ASN A 31 15.95 6.67 9.14
C ASN A 31 16.88 5.43 9.03
N GLN A 32 16.71 4.40 9.86
CA GLN A 32 17.56 3.20 9.95
C GLN A 32 16.75 1.91 10.11
N ASN A 33 15.45 1.95 9.82
CA ASN A 33 14.58 0.78 9.93
C ASN A 33 14.48 0.07 8.58
N SER A 34 14.36 -1.26 8.63
CA SER A 34 14.03 -2.15 7.51
C SER A 34 12.80 -1.68 6.69
N TYR A 35 11.93 -0.83 7.24
CA TYR A 35 10.84 -0.17 6.51
C TYR A 35 11.31 0.69 5.31
N ILE A 36 12.45 1.38 5.42
CA ILE A 36 13.02 2.23 4.35
C ILE A 36 14.12 1.46 3.57
N GLY A 37 14.29 0.15 3.85
CA GLY A 37 15.30 -0.68 3.20
C GLY A 37 16.74 -0.48 3.70
N LEU A 38 16.95 0.34 4.74
CA LEU A 38 18.26 0.65 5.31
C LEU A 38 18.51 -0.08 6.63
N ALA A 39 18.31 -1.40 6.60
CA ALA A 39 18.60 -2.31 7.70
C ALA A 39 20.10 -2.32 8.04
N LYS A 40 20.59 -1.32 8.81
CA LYS A 40 22.02 -1.15 9.10
C LYS A 40 22.57 -2.05 10.21
N HIS A 41 21.71 -2.62 11.05
CA HIS A 41 22.13 -3.40 12.22
C HIS A 41 21.61 -4.83 12.15
N HIS A 42 22.36 -5.80 12.70
CA HIS A 42 22.00 -7.22 12.80
C HIS A 42 21.10 -7.54 14.00
N ASP A 43 20.62 -6.51 14.70
CA ASP A 43 19.87 -6.65 15.93
C ASP A 43 18.42 -7.07 15.68
N LYS A 44 17.84 -7.69 16.72
CA LYS A 44 16.43 -8.08 16.76
C LYS A 44 15.57 -6.83 16.58
N GLU A 45 14.81 -6.80 15.51
CA GLU A 45 13.91 -5.69 15.18
C GLU A 45 12.51 -6.26 14.98
N TRP A 46 11.51 -5.58 15.52
CA TRP A 46 10.12 -5.93 15.28
C TRP A 46 9.29 -4.67 15.22
N PHE A 47 8.34 -4.66 14.29
CA PHE A 47 7.36 -3.59 14.22
C PHE A 47 6.04 -4.10 13.67
N VAL A 48 4.98 -3.48 14.14
CA VAL A 48 3.64 -3.54 13.59
C VAL A 48 3.33 -2.16 13.03
N ASN A 49 2.94 -2.13 11.77
CA ASN A 49 2.52 -0.95 11.06
C ASN A 49 1.04 -1.09 10.69
N PHE A 50 0.26 -0.08 11.02
CA PHE A 50 -1.14 0.03 10.65
C PHE A 50 -1.33 1.30 9.84
N GLY A 51 -1.76 1.15 8.60
CA GLY A 51 -2.00 2.23 7.65
C GLY A 51 -3.47 2.30 7.27
N THR A 52 -4.03 3.51 7.33
CA THR A 52 -5.33 3.83 6.76
C THR A 52 -5.16 4.91 5.73
N TYR A 53 -5.73 4.73 4.54
CA TYR A 53 -5.59 5.68 3.45
C TYR A 53 -6.92 5.91 2.75
N TYR A 54 -7.09 7.15 2.35
CA TYR A 54 -8.15 7.63 1.52
C TYR A 54 -7.56 8.06 0.18
N ARG A 55 -8.00 7.43 -0.90
CA ARG A 55 -7.56 7.71 -2.26
C ARG A 55 -8.72 8.27 -3.06
N TYR A 56 -8.49 9.45 -3.63
CA TYR A 56 -9.35 10.05 -4.64
C TYR A 56 -8.80 9.75 -6.03
N VAL A 57 -9.52 8.95 -6.82
CA VAL A 57 -9.16 8.58 -8.19
C VAL A 57 -9.90 9.50 -9.15
N PHE A 58 -9.15 10.23 -9.96
CA PHE A 58 -9.68 11.09 -11.02
C PHE A 58 -9.88 10.32 -12.32
N TYR A 59 -9.00 9.35 -12.57
CA TYR A 59 -9.02 8.56 -13.80
C TYR A 59 -8.34 7.21 -13.58
N ASN A 60 -8.96 6.16 -14.10
CA ASN A 60 -8.40 4.81 -14.13
C ASN A 60 -8.65 4.17 -15.49
N ALA A 61 -7.61 4.11 -16.32
CA ALA A 61 -7.68 3.56 -17.68
C ALA A 61 -8.09 2.09 -17.74
N LEU A 62 -7.90 1.32 -16.66
CA LEU A 62 -8.32 -0.09 -16.61
C LEU A 62 -9.83 -0.26 -16.48
N ILE A 63 -10.53 0.75 -15.94
CA ILE A 63 -11.98 0.70 -15.70
C ILE A 63 -12.73 1.58 -16.71
N GLU A 64 -12.18 2.76 -17.01
CA GLU A 64 -12.81 3.78 -17.88
C GLU A 64 -12.35 3.69 -19.33
N GLY A 65 -11.37 2.85 -19.66
CA GLY A 65 -10.81 2.78 -21.02
C GLY A 65 -9.90 3.98 -21.33
N HIS A 66 -9.59 4.21 -22.60
CA HIS A 66 -8.56 5.16 -23.02
C HIS A 66 -9.10 6.60 -23.10
N LEU A 67 -8.41 7.58 -22.50
CA LEU A 67 -8.82 9.02 -22.47
C LEU A 67 -9.15 9.65 -23.84
N PHE A 68 -8.55 9.15 -24.93
CA PHE A 68 -8.58 9.78 -26.25
C PHE A 68 -9.24 8.92 -27.33
N ASN A 69 -9.57 7.66 -27.04
CA ASN A 69 -10.14 6.74 -28.02
C ASN A 69 -11.08 5.74 -27.33
N ASP A 70 -12.37 6.05 -27.35
CA ASP A 70 -13.43 5.40 -26.55
C ASP A 70 -14.04 4.17 -27.25
N ASN A 71 -13.21 3.34 -27.89
CA ASN A 71 -13.66 2.12 -28.59
C ASN A 71 -13.71 0.89 -27.66
N ALA A 72 -13.75 1.08 -26.35
CA ALA A 72 -13.73 -0.01 -25.38
C ALA A 72 -15.15 -0.49 -25.03
N VAL A 73 -15.46 -1.75 -25.34
CA VAL A 73 -16.78 -2.38 -25.16
C VAL A 73 -17.20 -2.56 -23.68
N PHE A 74 -16.24 -2.45 -22.75
CA PHE A 74 -16.45 -2.69 -21.32
C PHE A 74 -15.94 -1.52 -20.46
N THR A 75 -16.45 -0.31 -20.69
CA THR A 75 -16.21 0.83 -19.80
C THR A 75 -17.28 0.89 -18.71
N LYS A 76 -16.87 1.17 -17.48
CA LYS A 76 -17.79 1.41 -16.36
C LYS A 76 -17.32 2.63 -15.57
N ASN A 77 -18.25 3.28 -14.88
CA ASN A 77 -17.88 4.42 -14.02
C ASN A 77 -17.08 3.93 -12.81
N THR A 78 -15.89 4.49 -12.62
CA THR A 78 -15.08 4.26 -11.41
C THR A 78 -15.72 4.94 -10.22
N THR A 79 -15.54 4.37 -9.02
CA THR A 79 -15.82 5.09 -7.78
C THR A 79 -14.63 5.98 -7.48
N ASN A 80 -14.82 7.30 -7.48
CA ASN A 80 -13.74 8.25 -7.25
C ASN A 80 -13.13 8.14 -5.84
N HIS A 81 -13.81 7.48 -4.90
CA HIS A 81 -13.42 7.38 -3.50
C HIS A 81 -13.08 5.94 -3.12
N LEU A 82 -11.82 5.73 -2.73
CA LEU A 82 -11.28 4.44 -2.30
C LEU A 82 -10.76 4.55 -0.87
N PHE A 83 -11.15 3.59 -0.04
CA PHE A 83 -10.61 3.41 1.29
C PHE A 83 -9.72 2.16 1.32
N LEU A 84 -8.51 2.34 1.86
CA LEU A 84 -7.45 1.36 1.86
C LEU A 84 -6.99 1.14 3.30
N LEU A 85 -6.91 -0.12 3.70
CA LEU A 85 -6.35 -0.53 4.98
C LEU A 85 -5.12 -1.40 4.73
N LYS A 86 -4.08 -1.17 5.52
CA LYS A 86 -2.85 -1.93 5.50
C LYS A 86 -2.48 -2.29 6.93
N LEU A 87 -2.21 -3.55 7.17
CA LEU A 87 -1.60 -4.04 8.40
C LEU A 87 -0.33 -4.77 8.02
N LYS A 88 0.77 -4.49 8.69
CA LYS A 88 2.07 -5.07 8.37
C LYS A 88 2.81 -5.42 9.65
N CYS A 89 3.12 -6.68 9.84
CA CYS A 89 3.92 -7.19 10.94
C CYS A 89 5.26 -7.63 10.39
N PHE A 90 6.33 -7.08 10.93
CA PHE A 90 7.69 -7.41 10.57
C PHE A 90 8.45 -7.89 11.80
N TYR A 91 9.19 -8.97 11.64
CA TYR A 91 10.03 -9.52 12.68
C TYR A 91 11.34 -10.00 12.07
N ARG A 92 12.45 -9.57 12.65
CA ARG A 92 13.80 -9.91 12.20
C ARG A 92 14.62 -10.46 13.35
N TRP A 93 15.34 -11.54 13.09
CA TRP A 93 16.28 -12.15 14.01
C TRP A 93 17.59 -12.50 13.28
N LYS A 94 18.70 -11.95 13.76
CA LYS A 94 20.03 -12.15 13.18
C LYS A 94 20.04 -11.86 11.68
N ARG A 95 20.17 -12.89 10.84
CA ARG A 95 20.22 -12.81 9.37
C ARG A 95 18.90 -13.17 8.68
N ASN A 96 17.82 -13.40 9.41
CA ASN A 96 16.52 -13.76 8.83
C ASN A 96 15.45 -12.74 9.20
N SER A 97 14.51 -12.53 8.30
CA SER A 97 13.31 -11.76 8.57
C SER A 97 12.07 -12.45 8.03
N ILE A 98 10.96 -12.24 8.73
CA ILE A 98 9.62 -12.56 8.28
C ILE A 98 8.79 -11.29 8.27
N GLU A 99 8.01 -11.14 7.22
CA GLU A 99 7.06 -10.07 7.06
C GLU A 99 5.72 -10.66 6.67
N VAL A 100 4.68 -10.24 7.38
CA VAL A 100 3.29 -10.58 7.08
C VAL A 100 2.56 -9.27 6.85
N SER A 101 1.95 -9.12 5.67
CA SER A 101 1.19 -7.94 5.28
C SER A 101 -0.23 -8.33 4.93
N TYR A 102 -1.21 -7.62 5.46
CA TYR A 102 -2.60 -7.71 5.09
C TYR A 102 -3.03 -6.39 4.47
N HIS A 103 -3.68 -6.47 3.31
CA HIS A 103 -4.17 -5.32 2.59
C HIS A 103 -5.64 -5.51 2.29
N PHE A 104 -6.44 -4.47 2.53
CA PHE A 104 -7.86 -4.44 2.22
C PHE A 104 -8.20 -3.16 1.48
N ASN A 105 -8.89 -3.33 0.35
CA ASN A 105 -9.34 -2.25 -0.51
C ASN A 105 -10.85 -2.31 -0.66
N THR A 106 -11.52 -1.18 -0.49
CA THR A 106 -12.94 -1.06 -0.83
C THR A 106 -13.16 -1.15 -2.33
N LYS A 107 -14.42 -1.35 -2.72
CA LYS A 107 -14.87 -1.46 -4.11
C LYS A 107 -14.39 -0.28 -4.96
N GLU A 108 -13.73 -0.56 -6.08
CA GLU A 108 -13.28 0.46 -7.04
C GLU A 108 -14.33 0.86 -8.07
N ASN A 109 -15.45 0.14 -8.11
CA ASN A 109 -16.59 0.38 -8.99
C ASN A 109 -17.87 -0.09 -8.28
N LYS A 110 -19.04 0.45 -8.62
CA LYS A 110 -20.34 0.05 -8.08
C LYS A 110 -20.60 -1.45 -8.17
N ASP A 111 -20.13 -2.08 -9.24
CA ASP A 111 -20.27 -3.53 -9.48
C ASP A 111 -19.08 -4.37 -8.97
N ALA A 112 -17.97 -3.73 -8.59
CA ALA A 112 -16.80 -4.44 -8.09
C ALA A 112 -17.03 -4.93 -6.65
N LYS A 113 -16.38 -6.04 -6.29
CA LYS A 113 -16.31 -6.52 -4.91
C LYS A 113 -15.10 -5.90 -4.21
N SER A 114 -15.21 -5.71 -2.90
CA SER A 114 -14.05 -5.34 -2.08
C SER A 114 -13.02 -6.48 -2.15
N GLN A 115 -11.74 -6.13 -2.14
CA GLN A 115 -10.66 -7.08 -2.27
C GLN A 115 -9.77 -7.02 -1.03
N SER A 116 -9.30 -8.16 -0.59
CA SER A 116 -8.21 -8.22 0.37
C SER A 116 -7.22 -9.32 -0.02
N TYR A 117 -5.97 -9.12 0.36
CA TYR A 117 -4.93 -10.10 0.16
C TYR A 117 -3.99 -10.12 1.36
N LEU A 118 -3.37 -11.28 1.55
CA LEU A 118 -2.35 -11.53 2.54
C LEU A 118 -1.04 -11.82 1.80
N GLY A 119 0.00 -11.07 2.14
CA GLY A 119 1.37 -11.27 1.68
C GLY A 119 2.21 -11.84 2.81
N LEU A 120 3.04 -12.82 2.49
CA LEU A 120 4.06 -13.34 3.38
C LEU A 120 5.40 -13.25 2.66
N THR A 121 6.38 -12.63 3.30
CA THR A 121 7.73 -12.50 2.76
C THR A 121 8.72 -13.04 3.77
N LEU A 122 9.55 -13.97 3.32
CA LEU A 122 10.68 -14.50 4.07
C LEU A 122 11.95 -13.99 3.40
N SER A 123 12.88 -13.48 4.18
CA SER A 123 14.14 -12.99 3.64
C SER A 123 15.29 -13.45 4.51
N ARG A 124 16.42 -13.73 3.86
CA ARG A 124 17.69 -14.10 4.49
C ARG A 124 18.79 -13.21 3.93
N TYR A 125 19.49 -12.53 4.82
CA TYR A 125 20.64 -11.70 4.52
C TYR A 125 21.91 -12.56 4.57
N PHE A 126 22.78 -12.45 3.58
CA PHE A 126 24.02 -13.23 3.49
C PHE A 126 25.21 -12.44 4.01
#